data_AF-A0A357XUT4-F1
#
_entry.id   AF-A0A357XUT4-F1
#
_cell.length_a   1.000
_cell.length_b   1.000
_cell.length_c   1.000
_cell.angle_alpha   90.00
_cell.angle_beta   90.00
_cell.angle_gamma   90.00
#
_symmetry.space_group_name_H-M   'P 1'
#
loop_
_entity.id
_entity.type
_entity.pdbx_description
1 polymer ?
#
loop_
_entity_poly.entity_id
_entity_poly.type
_entity_poly.pdbx_seq_one_letter_code
_entity_poly.pdbx_strand_id
1 'polypeptide(L)'
;MKKELVDEINRIAAQYIEEIAGNHRYFEDTVMAWKFIPALPHFDPNVVFIPIGLREAASKSNDYIRVFLRPSTFINDISIFEYFFNDTLASWLKFFPGSLRGKQIPFDTILDSGARTNLFETLLQTIIEKNLMDISFKNTQDWFTYLERTTGIDALEPDLVGQFGEHKEIRNVLVHNKGIAGEPYIFKSGEYARFQKDDEIEINDLMLLESKKIGGNID
;
A
#
# COMPACT_ATOMS: atom_id res chain seq x y z
N MET A 1 -16.69 0.22 -24.91
CA MET A 1 -16.22 -0.87 -24.02
C MET A 1 -14.70 -0.99 -23.92
N LYS A 2 -13.94 -1.48 -24.93
CA LYS A 2 -12.47 -1.62 -24.79
C LYS A 2 -11.75 -0.29 -24.51
N LYS A 3 -12.16 0.79 -25.19
CA LYS A 3 -11.59 2.13 -24.98
C LYS A 3 -11.87 2.68 -23.57
N GLU A 4 -13.11 2.58 -23.11
CA GLU A 4 -13.52 3.06 -21.78
C GLU A 4 -12.77 2.35 -20.65
N LEU A 5 -12.54 1.03 -20.78
CA LEU A 5 -11.73 0.29 -19.81
C LEU A 5 -10.27 0.78 -19.81
N VAL A 6 -9.67 0.96 -20.99
CA VAL A 6 -8.30 1.46 -21.11
C VAL A 6 -8.18 2.86 -20.51
N ASP A 7 -9.12 3.75 -20.84
CA ASP A 7 -9.17 5.11 -20.30
C ASP A 7 -9.31 5.08 -18.76
N GLU A 8 -10.15 4.18 -18.23
CA GLU A 8 -10.34 4.02 -16.79
C GLU A 8 -9.10 3.44 -16.08
N ILE A 9 -8.45 2.42 -16.64
CA ILE A 9 -7.21 1.87 -16.09
C ILE A 9 -6.09 2.93 -16.11
N ASN A 10 -5.96 3.68 -17.20
CA ASN A 10 -4.98 4.77 -17.29
C ASN A 10 -5.25 5.86 -16.26
N ARG A 11 -6.53 6.20 -16.02
CA ARG A 11 -6.93 7.15 -14.99
C ARG A 11 -6.56 6.65 -13.59
N ILE A 12 -6.86 5.39 -13.28
CA ILE A 12 -6.52 4.73 -12.02
C ILE A 12 -4.99 4.76 -11.82
N ALA A 13 -4.22 4.34 -12.83
CA ALA A 13 -2.76 4.33 -12.77
C ALA A 13 -2.18 5.74 -12.54
N ALA A 14 -2.63 6.73 -13.30
CA ALA A 14 -2.16 8.12 -13.15
C ALA A 14 -2.46 8.69 -11.75
N GLN A 15 -3.64 8.40 -11.22
CA GLN A 15 -4.01 8.82 -9.86
C GLN A 15 -3.04 8.23 -8.83
N TYR A 16 -2.81 6.92 -8.85
CA TYR A 16 -1.98 6.27 -7.83
C TYR A 16 -0.48 6.57 -7.97
N ILE A 17 0.01 6.81 -9.19
CA ILE A 17 1.37 7.34 -9.41
C ILE A 17 1.53 8.71 -8.75
N GLU A 18 0.56 9.60 -8.92
CA GLU A 18 0.59 10.92 -8.28
C GLU A 18 0.48 10.84 -6.76
N GLU A 19 -0.29 9.88 -6.22
CA GLU A 19 -0.38 9.64 -4.76
C GLU A 19 0.96 9.16 -4.18
N ILE A 20 1.66 8.23 -4.83
CA ILE A 20 3.01 7.79 -4.42
C ILE A 20 3.98 8.97 -4.49
N ALA A 21 3.98 9.72 -5.60
CA ALA A 21 4.84 10.89 -5.74
C ALA A 21 4.56 11.94 -4.65
N GLY A 22 3.28 12.18 -4.33
CA GLY A 22 2.85 13.05 -3.25
C GLY A 22 3.32 12.59 -1.88
N ASN A 23 3.24 11.29 -1.59
CA ASN A 23 3.72 10.70 -0.34
C ASN A 23 5.24 10.89 -0.15
N HIS A 24 6.02 10.71 -1.21
CA HIS A 24 7.47 10.94 -1.17
C HIS A 24 7.84 12.43 -1.05
N ARG A 25 7.15 13.33 -1.78
CA ARG A 25 7.36 14.78 -1.60
C ARG A 25 7.06 15.21 -0.17
N TYR A 26 5.97 14.71 0.41
CA TYR A 26 5.64 14.96 1.80
C TYR A 26 6.73 14.45 2.76
N PHE A 27 7.25 13.26 2.52
CA PHE A 27 8.39 12.72 3.27
C PHE A 27 9.61 13.65 3.19
N GLU A 28 10.03 14.04 1.98
CA GLU A 28 11.19 14.88 1.74
C GLU A 28 11.05 16.27 2.40
N ASP A 29 9.91 16.93 2.19
CA ASP A 29 9.60 18.23 2.79
C ASP A 29 9.60 18.16 4.32
N THR A 30 9.03 17.08 4.87
CA THR A 30 8.97 16.87 6.32
C THR A 30 10.37 16.59 6.90
N VAL A 31 11.19 15.78 6.22
CA VAL A 31 12.60 15.55 6.60
C VAL A 31 13.36 16.86 6.61
N MET A 32 13.20 17.69 5.57
CA MET A 32 13.84 19.01 5.50
C MET A 32 13.41 19.88 6.68
N ALA A 33 12.11 20.01 6.92
CA ALA A 33 11.57 20.80 8.03
C ALA A 33 12.15 20.37 9.39
N TRP A 34 12.17 19.06 9.68
CA TRP A 34 12.69 18.53 10.95
C TRP A 34 14.21 18.71 11.11
N LYS A 35 14.95 18.71 10.00
CA LYS A 35 16.39 19.03 9.99
C LYS A 35 16.67 20.51 10.20
N PHE A 36 15.75 21.40 9.85
CA PHE A 36 15.89 22.84 10.08
C PHE A 36 15.55 23.27 11.50
N ILE A 37 14.74 22.52 12.25
CA ILE A 37 14.33 22.88 13.63
C ILE A 37 15.51 23.23 14.54
N PRO A 38 16.61 22.45 14.60
CA PRO A 38 17.77 22.81 15.41
C PRO A 38 18.46 24.11 14.97
N ALA A 39 18.28 24.54 13.72
CA ALA A 39 18.91 25.75 13.19
C ALA A 39 18.04 27.01 13.36
N LEU A 40 16.78 26.88 13.78
CA LEU A 40 15.90 28.03 13.97
C LEU A 40 16.37 28.88 15.17
N PRO A 41 16.58 30.20 15.01
CA PRO A 41 16.80 31.08 16.15
C PRO A 41 15.61 30.98 17.10
N HIS A 42 15.88 30.95 18.41
CA HIS A 42 14.86 30.75 19.45
C HIS A 42 13.57 31.50 19.14
N PHE A 43 12.53 30.75 18.78
CA PHE A 43 11.20 31.26 18.47
C PHE A 43 10.59 31.85 19.74
N ASP A 44 10.05 33.06 19.60
CA ASP A 44 9.16 33.81 20.49
C ASP A 44 9.29 33.54 22.02
N PRO A 45 9.71 34.53 22.83
CA PRO A 45 9.76 34.40 24.30
C PRO A 45 8.41 34.08 24.97
N ASN A 46 7.28 34.15 24.26
CA ASN A 46 5.95 33.78 24.77
C ASN A 46 5.58 32.30 24.53
N VAL A 47 6.39 31.55 23.77
CA VAL A 47 6.21 30.10 23.62
C VAL A 47 7.16 29.41 24.59
N VAL A 48 6.59 28.76 25.61
CA VAL A 48 7.35 27.95 26.57
C VAL A 48 7.84 26.68 25.87
N PHE A 49 8.90 26.79 25.09
CA PHE A 49 9.71 25.64 24.76
C PHE A 49 10.48 25.26 26.02
N ILE A 50 10.32 24.01 26.48
CA ILE A 50 11.33 23.43 27.37
C ILE A 50 12.66 23.58 26.61
N PRO A 51 13.67 24.28 27.16
CA PRO A 51 14.93 24.49 26.47
C PRO A 51 15.65 23.15 26.35
N ILE A 52 15.33 22.40 25.30
CA ILE A 52 16.10 21.25 24.87
C ILE A 52 17.35 21.79 24.17
N GLY A 53 18.51 21.25 24.50
CA GLY A 53 19.76 21.67 23.84
C GLY A 53 19.73 21.34 22.35
N LEU A 54 20.47 22.09 21.52
CA LEU A 54 20.56 21.87 20.06
C LEU A 54 20.85 20.41 19.68
N ARG A 55 21.75 19.76 20.43
CA ARG A 55 22.10 18.34 20.24
C ARG A 55 20.92 17.41 20.53
N GLU A 56 20.14 17.72 21.56
CA GLU A 56 18.96 16.95 21.94
C GLU A 56 17.85 17.12 20.90
N ALA A 57 17.61 18.35 20.43
CA ALA A 57 16.68 18.63 19.34
C ALA A 57 17.05 17.86 18.06
N ALA A 58 18.33 17.90 17.65
CA ALA A 58 18.80 17.16 16.49
C ALA A 58 18.63 15.63 16.65
N SER A 59 18.90 15.10 17.84
CA SER A 59 18.65 13.68 18.14
C SER A 59 17.18 13.33 17.99
N LYS A 60 16.28 14.11 18.61
CA LYS A 60 14.83 13.90 18.57
C LYS A 60 14.27 14.02 17.14
N SER A 61 14.76 14.97 16.34
CA SER A 61 14.38 15.07 14.92
C SER A 61 14.80 13.83 14.13
N ASN A 62 16.02 13.33 14.34
CA ASN A 62 16.50 12.12 13.67
C ASN A 62 15.70 10.89 14.11
N ASP A 63 15.39 10.77 15.41
CA ASP A 63 14.56 9.70 15.94
C ASP A 63 13.15 9.76 15.35
N TYR A 64 12.56 10.95 15.22
CA TYR A 64 11.26 11.13 14.56
C TYR A 64 11.29 10.64 13.11
N ILE A 65 12.30 11.05 12.34
CA ILE A 65 12.45 10.66 10.93
C ILE A 65 12.60 9.12 10.82
N ARG A 66 13.47 8.52 11.63
CA ARG A 66 13.79 7.09 11.57
C ARG A 66 12.63 6.22 12.06
N VAL A 67 12.06 6.56 13.21
CA VAL A 67 11.10 5.70 13.94
C VAL A 67 9.66 5.90 13.45
N PHE A 68 9.31 7.10 12.97
CA PHE A 68 7.93 7.40 12.56
C PHE A 68 7.80 7.67 11.08
N LEU A 69 8.54 8.65 10.57
CA LEU A 69 8.30 9.16 9.23
C LEU A 69 8.61 8.11 8.14
N ARG A 70 9.79 7.46 8.21
CA ARG A 70 10.17 6.41 7.26
C ARG A 70 9.21 5.22 7.25
N PRO A 71 8.90 4.57 8.40
CA PRO A 71 7.91 3.48 8.42
C PRO A 71 6.53 3.90 7.91
N SER A 72 6.07 5.11 8.27
CA SER A 72 4.76 5.59 7.83
C SER A 72 4.70 5.78 6.32
N THR A 73 5.73 6.38 5.72
CA THR A 73 5.82 6.56 4.27
C THR A 73 5.86 5.20 3.57
N PHE A 74 6.69 4.26 4.03
CA PHE A 74 6.76 2.90 3.48
C PHE A 74 5.40 2.17 3.56
N ILE A 75 4.74 2.19 4.73
CA ILE A 75 3.41 1.59 4.90
C ILE A 75 2.41 2.19 3.91
N ASN A 76 2.45 3.50 3.71
CA ASN A 76 1.54 4.19 2.82
C ASN A 76 1.80 3.82 1.34
N ASP A 77 3.06 3.75 0.89
CA ASP A 77 3.40 3.34 -0.48
C ASP A 77 2.85 1.95 -0.81
N ILE A 78 3.08 0.98 0.09
CA ILE A 78 2.57 -0.38 -0.07
C ILE A 78 1.04 -0.38 -0.09
N SER A 79 0.40 0.37 0.80
CA SER A 79 -1.07 0.46 0.86
C SER A 79 -1.64 1.08 -0.42
N ILE A 80 -1.01 2.13 -0.94
CA ILE A 80 -1.38 2.77 -2.21
C ILE A 80 -1.33 1.76 -3.35
N PHE A 81 -0.26 0.96 -3.46
CA PHE A 81 -0.19 -0.07 -4.49
C PHE A 81 -1.27 -1.15 -4.33
N GLU A 82 -1.58 -1.58 -3.10
CA GLU A 82 -2.65 -2.54 -2.88
C GLU A 82 -4.01 -1.97 -3.31
N TYR A 83 -4.27 -0.68 -3.08
CA TYR A 83 -5.47 -0.01 -3.59
C TYR A 83 -5.49 0.07 -5.12
N PHE A 84 -4.37 0.46 -5.74
CA PHE A 84 -4.21 0.43 -7.19
C PHE A 84 -4.53 -0.94 -7.80
N PHE A 85 -3.97 -2.01 -7.21
CA PHE A 85 -4.20 -3.39 -7.66
C PHE A 85 -5.68 -3.76 -7.57
N ASN A 86 -6.32 -3.49 -6.44
CA ASN A 86 -7.73 -3.80 -6.21
C ASN A 86 -8.66 -2.99 -7.12
N ASP A 87 -8.42 -1.69 -7.29
CA ASP A 87 -9.23 -0.83 -8.16
C ASP A 87 -9.09 -1.22 -9.64
N THR A 88 -7.88 -1.56 -10.06
CA THR A 88 -7.62 -2.05 -11.42
C THR A 88 -8.39 -3.35 -11.69
N LEU A 89 -8.34 -4.31 -10.76
CA LEU A 89 -9.11 -5.54 -10.86
C LEU A 89 -10.61 -5.31 -10.78
N ALA A 90 -11.08 -4.42 -9.89
CA ALA A 90 -12.48 -4.07 -9.76
C ALA A 90 -13.03 -3.51 -11.07
N SER A 91 -12.27 -2.57 -11.68
CA SER A 91 -12.58 -2.02 -12.99
C SER A 91 -12.66 -3.12 -14.04
N TRP A 92 -11.64 -3.99 -14.13
CA TRP A 92 -11.67 -5.11 -15.07
C TRP A 92 -12.90 -6.01 -14.91
N LEU A 93 -13.21 -6.42 -13.68
CA LEU A 93 -14.34 -7.30 -13.36
C LEU A 93 -15.69 -6.64 -13.65
N LYS A 94 -15.79 -5.31 -13.54
CA LYS A 94 -16.98 -4.54 -13.92
C LYS A 94 -17.21 -4.57 -15.43
N PHE A 95 -16.16 -4.44 -16.23
CA PHE A 95 -16.24 -4.50 -17.70
C PHE A 95 -16.35 -5.94 -18.24
N PHE A 96 -15.83 -6.92 -17.51
CA PHE A 96 -15.85 -8.34 -17.87
C PHE A 96 -16.42 -9.22 -16.74
N PRO A 97 -17.70 -9.09 -16.40
CA PRO A 97 -18.33 -9.83 -15.30
C PRO A 97 -18.35 -11.36 -15.54
N GLY A 98 -18.11 -11.82 -16.77
CA GLY A 98 -17.95 -13.23 -17.09
C GLY A 98 -16.82 -13.92 -16.29
N SER A 99 -15.80 -13.16 -15.86
CA SER A 99 -14.73 -13.68 -15.00
C SER A 99 -15.21 -14.02 -13.57
N LEU A 100 -16.41 -13.57 -13.18
CA LEU A 100 -17.05 -13.87 -11.89
C LEU A 100 -17.98 -15.09 -11.96
N ARG A 101 -17.99 -15.84 -13.06
CA ARG A 101 -18.89 -16.98 -13.24
C ARG A 101 -18.71 -18.01 -12.13
N GLY A 102 -19.82 -18.42 -11.51
CA GLY A 102 -19.83 -19.40 -10.42
C GLY A 102 -19.66 -18.80 -9.02
N LYS A 103 -19.44 -17.48 -8.90
CA LYS A 103 -19.45 -16.80 -7.60
C LYS A 103 -20.88 -16.71 -7.07
N GLN A 104 -21.03 -16.96 -5.77
CA GLN A 104 -22.32 -17.00 -5.08
C GLN A 104 -22.47 -15.84 -4.10
N ILE A 105 -23.68 -15.30 -4.04
CA ILE A 105 -24.09 -14.29 -3.05
C ILE A 105 -25.13 -14.86 -2.09
N PRO A 106 -25.08 -14.48 -0.81
CA PRO A 106 -26.18 -14.75 0.11
C PRO A 106 -27.48 -14.15 -0.39
N PHE A 107 -28.61 -14.83 -0.16
CA PHE A 107 -29.92 -14.31 -0.55
C PHE A 107 -30.27 -13.02 0.19
N ASP A 108 -29.81 -12.88 1.45
CA ASP A 108 -30.00 -11.67 2.25
C ASP A 108 -29.45 -10.41 1.56
N THR A 109 -28.31 -10.53 0.86
CA THR A 109 -27.74 -9.44 0.06
C THR A 109 -28.70 -8.95 -1.03
N ILE A 110 -29.49 -9.86 -1.62
CA ILE A 110 -30.50 -9.51 -2.62
C ILE A 110 -31.65 -8.76 -1.96
N LEU A 111 -32.14 -9.26 -0.82
CA LEU A 111 -33.23 -8.61 -0.07
C LEU A 111 -32.84 -7.20 0.37
N ASP A 112 -31.64 -7.03 0.90
CA ASP A 112 -31.10 -5.73 1.35
C ASP A 112 -30.94 -4.73 0.19
N SER A 113 -30.67 -5.24 -1.02
CA SER A 113 -30.54 -4.43 -2.23
C SER A 113 -31.87 -4.08 -2.91
N GLY A 114 -32.97 -4.74 -2.52
CA GLY A 114 -34.29 -4.63 -3.16
C GLY A 114 -34.94 -3.23 -3.10
N ALA A 115 -34.42 -2.33 -2.27
CA ALA A 115 -34.85 -0.92 -2.21
C ALA A 115 -34.11 0.00 -3.20
N ARG A 116 -33.10 -0.49 -3.93
CA ARG A 116 -32.23 0.34 -4.78
C ARG A 116 -32.68 0.35 -6.24
N THR A 117 -32.57 1.51 -6.88
CA THR A 117 -32.97 1.76 -8.28
C THR A 117 -32.11 1.00 -9.31
N ASN A 118 -30.99 0.39 -8.89
CA ASN A 118 -30.10 -0.38 -9.76
C ASN A 118 -29.60 -1.67 -9.07
N LEU A 119 -30.50 -2.66 -9.01
CA LEU A 119 -30.25 -3.95 -8.38
C LEU A 119 -29.03 -4.67 -8.99
N PHE A 120 -28.93 -4.73 -10.32
CA PHE A 120 -27.84 -5.43 -11.00
C PHE A 120 -26.47 -4.85 -10.66
N GLU A 121 -26.29 -3.52 -10.75
CA GLU A 121 -25.03 -2.88 -10.40
C GLU A 121 -24.67 -3.08 -8.93
N THR A 122 -25.65 -3.01 -8.03
CA THR A 122 -25.42 -3.27 -6.60
C THR A 122 -24.94 -4.70 -6.38
N LEU A 123 -25.61 -5.69 -6.99
CA LEU A 123 -25.22 -7.09 -6.85
C LEU A 123 -23.83 -7.37 -7.46
N LEU A 124 -23.56 -6.80 -8.64
CA LEU A 124 -22.25 -6.94 -9.29
C LEU A 124 -21.14 -6.35 -8.42
N GLN A 125 -21.34 -5.15 -7.89
CA GLN A 125 -20.37 -4.49 -7.01
C GLN A 125 -20.11 -5.33 -5.75
N THR A 126 -21.16 -5.85 -5.10
CA THR A 126 -20.98 -6.71 -3.92
C THR A 126 -20.22 -8.01 -4.25
N ILE A 127 -20.45 -8.60 -5.41
CA ILE A 127 -19.69 -9.80 -5.86
C ILE A 127 -18.22 -9.44 -6.06
N ILE A 128 -17.94 -8.31 -6.71
CA ILE A 128 -16.58 -7.82 -6.94
C ILE A 128 -15.87 -7.59 -5.60
N GLU A 129 -16.48 -6.82 -4.69
CA GLU A 129 -15.92 -6.51 -3.38
C GLU A 129 -15.61 -7.77 -2.58
N LYS A 130 -16.56 -8.71 -2.48
CA LYS A 130 -16.34 -9.98 -1.79
C LYS A 130 -15.21 -10.77 -2.44
N ASN A 131 -15.16 -10.84 -3.76
CA ASN A 131 -14.13 -11.57 -4.47
C ASN A 131 -12.74 -10.94 -4.27
N LEU A 132 -12.63 -9.61 -4.31
CA LEU A 132 -11.37 -8.91 -4.06
C LEU A 132 -10.93 -9.03 -2.60
N MET A 133 -11.87 -9.00 -1.66
CA MET A 133 -11.61 -9.27 -0.25
C MET A 133 -11.05 -10.69 -0.04
N ASP A 134 -11.62 -11.71 -0.70
CA ASP A 134 -11.10 -13.07 -0.63
C ASP A 134 -9.67 -13.19 -1.20
N ILE A 135 -9.33 -12.39 -2.21
CA ILE A 135 -7.99 -12.35 -2.80
C ILE A 135 -7.02 -11.58 -1.89
N SER A 136 -7.43 -10.46 -1.29
CA SER A 136 -6.55 -9.61 -0.48
C SER A 136 -6.00 -10.32 0.77
N PHE A 137 -6.69 -11.35 1.28
CA PHE A 137 -6.18 -12.20 2.36
C PHE A 137 -5.15 -13.25 1.94
N LYS A 138 -4.94 -13.45 0.64
CA LYS A 138 -3.94 -14.41 0.12
C LYS A 138 -2.54 -13.82 0.09
N ASN A 139 -1.57 -14.68 -0.22
CA ASN A 139 -0.21 -14.22 -0.51
C ASN A 139 -0.16 -13.47 -1.85
N THR A 140 0.88 -12.68 -2.04
CA THR A 140 1.04 -11.85 -3.24
C THR A 140 1.15 -12.67 -4.53
N GLN A 141 1.75 -13.86 -4.49
CA GLN A 141 1.82 -14.74 -5.66
C GLN A 141 0.41 -15.12 -6.16
N ASP A 142 -0.51 -15.40 -5.23
CA ASP A 142 -1.91 -15.69 -5.55
C ASP A 142 -2.64 -14.47 -6.13
N TRP A 143 -2.26 -13.25 -5.75
CA TRP A 143 -2.82 -12.02 -6.32
C TRP A 143 -2.48 -11.92 -7.80
N PHE A 144 -1.20 -12.02 -8.16
CA PHE A 144 -0.76 -11.91 -9.56
C PHE A 144 -1.21 -13.11 -10.40
N THR A 145 -1.22 -14.31 -9.83
CA THR A 145 -1.82 -15.49 -10.47
C THR A 145 -3.31 -15.27 -10.76
N TYR A 146 -4.04 -14.62 -9.84
CA TYR A 146 -5.44 -14.29 -10.05
C TYR A 146 -5.63 -13.22 -11.15
N LEU A 147 -4.79 -12.18 -11.16
CA LEU A 147 -4.76 -11.15 -12.20
C LEU A 147 -4.54 -11.78 -13.59
N GLU A 148 -3.51 -12.60 -13.74
CA GLU A 148 -3.17 -13.26 -15.01
C GLU A 148 -4.31 -14.14 -15.51
N ARG A 149 -4.87 -14.99 -14.64
CA ARG A 149 -5.99 -15.87 -15.00
C ARG A 149 -7.26 -15.10 -15.37
N THR A 150 -7.46 -13.94 -14.77
CA THR A 150 -8.68 -13.12 -14.93
C THR A 150 -8.59 -12.20 -16.14
N THR A 151 -7.41 -11.71 -16.45
CA THR A 151 -7.16 -10.71 -17.50
C THR A 151 -6.52 -11.28 -18.77
N GLY A 152 -5.82 -12.40 -18.64
CA GLY A 152 -4.95 -12.95 -19.69
C GLY A 152 -3.70 -12.12 -19.94
N ILE A 153 -3.38 -11.18 -19.04
CA ILE A 153 -2.15 -10.38 -19.08
C ILE A 153 -1.11 -11.11 -18.26
N ASP A 154 0.04 -11.40 -18.87
CA ASP A 154 1.15 -12.06 -18.19
C ASP A 154 1.53 -11.31 -16.92
N ALA A 155 1.73 -12.05 -15.83
CA ALA A 155 2.15 -11.48 -14.56
C ALA A 155 3.54 -10.81 -14.69
N LEU A 156 3.84 -9.93 -13.73
CA LEU A 156 5.18 -9.39 -13.54
C LEU A 156 6.21 -10.52 -13.34
N GLU A 157 7.49 -10.21 -13.57
CA GLU A 157 8.55 -11.17 -13.32
C GLU A 157 8.47 -11.75 -11.88
N PRO A 158 8.66 -13.07 -11.68
CA PRO A 158 8.48 -13.70 -10.38
C PRO A 158 9.31 -13.06 -9.25
N ASP A 159 10.51 -12.56 -9.58
CA ASP A 159 11.39 -11.87 -8.64
C ASP A 159 10.76 -10.57 -8.11
N LEU A 160 10.14 -9.78 -9.00
CA LEU A 160 9.43 -8.55 -8.61
C LEU A 160 8.20 -8.87 -7.75
N VAL A 161 7.48 -9.94 -8.07
CA VAL A 161 6.32 -10.40 -7.29
C VAL A 161 6.76 -10.84 -5.89
N GLY A 162 7.88 -11.55 -5.79
CA GLY A 162 8.47 -11.98 -4.52
C GLY A 162 8.95 -10.80 -3.67
N GLN A 163 9.67 -9.85 -4.25
CA GLN A 163 10.11 -8.62 -3.58
C GLN A 163 8.92 -7.80 -3.05
N PHE A 164 7.90 -7.58 -3.87
CA PHE A 164 6.68 -6.90 -3.42
C PHE A 164 5.94 -7.70 -2.34
N GLY A 165 5.93 -9.03 -2.45
CA GLY A 165 5.39 -9.93 -1.44
C GLY A 165 6.04 -9.73 -0.08
N GLU A 166 7.37 -9.64 -0.04
CA GLU A 166 8.09 -9.38 1.19
C GLU A 166 7.82 -7.98 1.76
N HIS A 167 7.78 -6.94 0.92
CA HIS A 167 7.41 -5.58 1.36
C HIS A 167 6.02 -5.50 1.96
N LYS A 168 5.05 -6.20 1.38
CA LYS A 168 3.69 -6.31 1.92
C LYS A 168 3.70 -6.93 3.31
N GLU A 169 4.50 -7.96 3.54
CA GLU A 169 4.58 -8.59 4.86
C GLU A 169 5.38 -7.74 5.86
N ILE A 170 6.38 -6.95 5.43
CA ILE A 170 7.00 -5.91 6.27
C ILE A 170 5.94 -4.91 6.73
N ARG A 171 5.11 -4.38 5.81
CA ARG A 171 4.01 -3.48 6.14
C ARG A 171 3.06 -4.12 7.16
N ASN A 172 2.72 -5.40 7.00
CA ASN A 172 1.88 -6.12 7.97
C ASN A 172 2.54 -6.20 9.35
N VAL A 173 3.85 -6.47 9.42
CA VAL A 173 4.61 -6.51 10.67
C VAL A 173 4.65 -5.15 11.35
N LEU A 174 4.89 -4.07 10.60
CA LEU A 174 4.91 -2.72 11.14
C LEU A 174 3.55 -2.30 11.71
N VAL A 175 2.46 -2.63 11.00
CA VAL A 175 1.09 -2.24 11.41
C VAL A 175 0.56 -3.12 12.54
N HIS A 176 0.81 -4.43 12.50
CA HIS A 176 0.13 -5.39 13.37
C HIS A 176 1.01 -6.03 14.44
N ASN A 177 2.34 -6.07 14.25
CA ASN A 177 3.26 -6.75 15.16
C ASN A 177 4.33 -5.83 15.76
N LYS A 178 4.03 -4.53 15.87
CA LYS A 178 4.92 -3.51 16.46
C LYS A 178 6.33 -3.50 15.84
N GLY A 179 6.44 -3.86 14.57
CA GLY A 179 7.73 -3.92 13.87
C GLY A 179 8.57 -5.15 14.18
N ILE A 180 8.09 -6.16 14.91
CA ILE A 180 8.85 -7.38 15.20
C ILE A 180 8.49 -8.47 14.18
N ALA A 181 9.47 -9.02 13.47
CA ALA A 181 9.24 -10.11 12.52
C ALA A 181 8.82 -11.41 13.23
N GLY A 182 7.75 -12.04 12.76
CA GLY A 182 7.24 -13.30 13.33
C GLY A 182 7.20 -14.43 12.31
N GLU A 183 6.78 -15.62 12.76
CA GLU A 183 6.58 -16.79 11.87
C GLU A 183 5.71 -16.49 10.64
N PRO A 184 4.62 -15.70 10.72
CA PRO A 184 3.82 -15.36 9.53
C PRO A 184 4.61 -14.59 8.47
N TYR A 185 5.51 -13.69 8.89
CA TYR A 185 6.36 -12.93 7.96
C TYR A 185 7.34 -13.87 7.24
N ILE A 186 8.04 -14.72 7.99
CA ILE A 186 9.01 -15.68 7.44
C ILE A 186 8.32 -16.63 6.45
N PHE A 187 7.19 -17.21 6.87
CA PHE A 187 6.45 -18.16 6.05
C PHE A 187 5.96 -17.55 4.73
N LYS A 188 5.41 -16.33 4.77
CA LYS A 188 4.84 -15.70 3.58
C LYS A 188 5.88 -15.02 2.68
N SER A 189 6.98 -14.52 3.24
CA SER A 189 8.06 -13.89 2.47
C SER A 189 8.98 -14.93 1.83
N GLY A 190 9.06 -16.13 2.39
CA GLY A 190 9.81 -17.25 1.81
C GLY A 190 11.29 -16.91 1.61
N GLU A 191 11.80 -17.14 0.39
CA GLU A 191 13.20 -16.85 0.04
C GLU A 191 13.54 -15.36 -0.02
N TYR A 192 12.53 -14.48 -0.08
CA TYR A 192 12.71 -13.02 -0.12
C TYR A 192 12.80 -12.41 1.28
N ALA A 193 12.60 -13.20 2.35
CA ALA A 193 12.65 -12.71 3.73
C ALA A 193 14.03 -12.11 4.05
N ARG A 194 14.09 -10.81 4.35
CA ARG A 194 15.32 -10.12 4.77
C ARG A 194 15.57 -10.19 6.27
N PHE A 195 14.51 -10.34 7.05
CA PHE A 195 14.56 -10.40 8.51
C PHE A 195 14.35 -11.82 9.00
N GLN A 196 14.96 -12.15 10.13
CA GLN A 196 14.72 -13.39 10.86
C GLN A 196 13.59 -13.22 11.88
N LYS A 197 13.12 -14.33 12.43
CA LYS A 197 12.14 -14.30 13.52
C LYS A 197 12.71 -13.51 14.71
N ASP A 198 11.85 -12.70 15.33
CA ASP A 198 12.13 -11.83 16.47
C ASP A 198 13.04 -10.63 16.16
N ASP A 199 13.45 -10.42 14.89
CA ASP A 199 14.13 -9.20 14.47
C ASP A 199 13.19 -7.99 14.53
N GLU A 200 13.72 -6.85 15.01
CA GLU A 200 13.05 -5.56 14.88
C GLU A 200 13.32 -4.98 13.47
N ILE A 201 12.26 -4.66 12.75
CA ILE A 201 12.32 -4.12 11.40
C ILE A 201 12.54 -2.61 11.46
N GLU A 202 13.71 -2.17 11.00
CA GLU A 202 13.99 -0.76 10.72
C GLU A 202 13.90 -0.48 9.22
N ILE A 203 13.05 0.48 8.83
CA ILE A 203 12.96 0.94 7.44
C ILE A 203 14.13 1.87 7.14
N ASN A 204 15.05 1.38 6.31
CA ASN A 204 16.20 2.13 5.81
C ASN A 204 15.90 2.83 4.48
N ASP A 205 16.86 3.63 3.99
CA ASP A 205 16.69 4.41 2.75
C ASP A 205 16.59 3.53 1.50
N LEU A 206 17.21 2.35 1.50
CA LEU A 206 17.09 1.40 0.37
C LEU A 206 15.67 0.87 0.27
N MET A 207 15.08 0.43 1.38
CA MET A 207 13.70 -0.07 1.41
C MET A 207 12.70 1.01 1.01
N LEU A 208 12.92 2.25 1.44
CA LEU A 208 12.09 3.38 1.04
C LEU A 208 12.24 3.72 -0.46
N LEU A 209 13.44 3.56 -1.02
CA LEU A 209 13.65 3.72 -2.45
C LEU A 209 12.98 2.59 -3.24
N GLU A 210 13.03 1.37 -2.75
CA GLU A 210 12.34 0.24 -3.37
C GLU A 210 10.81 0.42 -3.31
N SER A 211 10.24 0.92 -2.20
CA SER A 211 8.80 1.19 -2.12
C SER A 211 8.36 2.25 -3.13
N LYS A 212 9.17 3.28 -3.37
CA LYS A 212 8.95 4.28 -4.43
C LYS A 212 8.84 3.64 -5.81
N LYS A 213 9.73 2.69 -6.11
CA LYS A 213 9.82 2.03 -7.43
C LYS A 213 8.62 1.14 -7.76
N ILE A 214 7.86 0.73 -6.75
CA ILE A 214 6.60 -0.01 -6.95
C ILE A 214 5.61 0.82 -7.79
N GLY A 215 5.64 2.15 -7.66
CA GLY A 215 4.85 3.07 -8.48
C GLY A 215 5.35 3.24 -9.93
N GLY A 216 6.42 2.55 -10.32
CA GLY A 216 7.14 2.76 -11.57
C GLY A 216 8.36 3.68 -11.41
N ASN A 217 9.13 3.86 -12.50
CA ASN A 217 10.23 4.82 -12.54
C ASN A 217 9.63 6.24 -12.55
N ILE A 218 9.38 6.78 -11.35
CA ILE A 218 9.08 8.20 -11.15
C ILE A 218 10.42 8.94 -11.13
N ASP A 219 10.96 9.21 -12.32
CA ASP A 219 12.12 10.08 -12.55
C ASP A 219 11.74 11.57 -12.41
#